data_AF-A0A5N8HKA9-F1
#
_entry.id   AF-A0A5N8HKA9-F1
#
_cell.length_a   1.000
_cell.length_b   1.000
_cell.length_c   1.000
_cell.angle_alpha   90.00
_cell.angle_beta   90.00
_cell.angle_gamma   90.00
#
_symmetry.space_group_name_H-M   'P 1'
#
loop_
_entity.id
_entity.type
_entity.pdbx_description
1 polymer ?
#
loop_
_entity_poly.entity_id
_entity_poly.type
_entity_poly.pdbx_seq_one_letter_code
_entity_poly.pdbx_strand_id
1 'polypeptide(L)'
;TYNTFHHYNDATYADDVYYDGYVGWNNYAADSYYNGDIYPVINNATVNGVISTYYLDDGISTNTNANSLTIKNSTIHGMIYSECMTTDCADRADDYYHDRLALTVDNSTIDDNYEHYTYNGTYNNAADTHVVNVYNIGTAITLDQEVDLSISNNSHVAGITLTQGYEWEDIDDNTVSTGVNSSEVFNNTITVKDSTVTSGSWTDEGTTGWFGNTGNASDYNGDGWNADDVALAVIAHPYADNAMQTTATFDNSTLMGDVFFSSNFDENFFPHGRDSYRDADGDVDTNGWDGTDRLDLTLNNGSKWVGAAMSAHQIGVDTDDDGVNDSYTYGINTEATATLIDIAANSLWPSSTVGVENSDSEYSEFDHIIGNEVYQSGLF
;
A
#
# COMPACT_ATOMS: atom_id res chain seq x y z
N THR A 1 26.39 -8.14 3.50
CA THR A 1 25.34 -8.33 2.50
C THR A 1 24.60 -9.59 2.81
N TYR A 2 23.27 -9.54 2.80
CA TYR A 2 22.36 -10.65 3.04
C TYR A 2 21.47 -10.81 1.81
N ASN A 3 21.09 -12.04 1.49
CA ASN A 3 20.09 -12.33 0.48
C ASN A 3 18.91 -13.01 1.18
N THR A 4 17.69 -12.71 0.76
CA THR A 4 16.49 -13.27 1.39
C THR A 4 16.06 -14.58 0.72
N PHE A 5 16.65 -14.92 -0.42
CA PHE A 5 16.42 -16.16 -1.15
C PHE A 5 17.73 -16.94 -1.32
N HIS A 6 17.60 -18.27 -1.29
CA HIS A 6 18.72 -19.19 -1.45
C HIS A 6 18.28 -20.49 -2.15
N HIS A 7 19.15 -21.06 -2.98
CA HIS A 7 18.99 -22.42 -3.51
C HIS A 7 20.10 -23.29 -2.93
N TYR A 8 19.72 -24.41 -2.29
CA TYR A 8 20.68 -25.33 -1.67
C TYR A 8 21.15 -26.37 -2.69
N ASN A 9 22.45 -26.38 -2.98
CA ASN A 9 23.07 -27.41 -3.83
C ASN A 9 23.57 -28.60 -2.98
N ASP A 10 22.65 -29.30 -2.33
CA ASP A 10 22.96 -30.55 -1.63
C ASP A 10 21.76 -31.52 -1.63
N ALA A 11 22.00 -32.75 -1.17
CA ALA A 11 20.97 -33.80 -1.15
C ALA A 11 20.09 -33.79 0.12
N THR A 12 20.27 -32.81 1.01
CA THR A 12 19.50 -32.69 2.26
C THR A 12 18.23 -31.87 2.10
N TYR A 13 18.22 -30.94 1.14
CA TYR A 13 17.05 -30.14 0.77
C TYR A 13 16.41 -30.66 -0.52
N ALA A 14 15.14 -30.33 -0.73
CA ALA A 14 14.51 -30.53 -2.02
C ALA A 14 15.11 -29.54 -3.03
N ASP A 15 15.03 -29.89 -4.33
CA ASP A 15 15.53 -29.04 -5.40
C ASP A 15 14.60 -27.85 -5.60
N ASP A 16 14.84 -26.77 -4.85
CA ASP A 16 14.01 -25.57 -4.91
C ASP A 16 14.73 -24.33 -4.35
N VAL A 17 14.09 -23.18 -4.52
CA VAL A 17 14.47 -21.91 -3.88
C VAL A 17 13.74 -21.76 -2.56
N TYR A 18 14.48 -21.36 -1.54
CA TYR A 18 14.01 -21.17 -0.19
C TYR A 18 14.08 -19.70 0.18
N TYR A 19 13.09 -19.26 0.98
CA TYR A 19 13.08 -17.94 1.58
C TYR A 19 13.73 -18.01 2.98
N ASP A 20 14.85 -17.32 3.13
CA ASP A 20 15.65 -17.26 4.36
C ASP A 20 15.38 -15.99 5.18
N GLY A 21 14.59 -15.04 4.63
CA GLY A 21 14.31 -13.74 5.23
C GLY A 21 15.57 -12.89 5.46
N TYR A 22 15.52 -11.98 6.44
CA TYR A 22 16.71 -11.23 6.88
C TYR A 22 17.44 -11.96 8.01
N VAL A 23 18.77 -12.07 7.89
CA VAL A 23 19.73 -12.75 8.80
C VAL A 23 19.58 -14.27 8.98
N GLY A 24 18.87 -14.97 8.07
CA GLY A 24 18.90 -16.44 8.01
C GLY A 24 18.38 -17.11 9.28
N TRP A 25 17.50 -16.43 10.01
CA TRP A 25 16.87 -16.99 11.20
C TRP A 25 15.58 -17.72 10.81
N ASN A 26 15.65 -18.49 9.73
CA ASN A 26 14.65 -19.50 9.42
C ASN A 26 14.96 -20.73 10.26
N ASN A 27 14.38 -20.79 11.46
CA ASN A 27 14.50 -21.96 12.30
C ASN A 27 13.52 -23.02 11.77
N TYR A 28 13.94 -23.81 10.79
CA TYR A 28 13.23 -25.02 10.35
C TYR A 28 13.05 -26.07 11.47
N ALA A 29 13.54 -25.80 12.69
CA ALA A 29 13.29 -26.60 13.87
C ALA A 29 12.05 -26.07 14.64
N ALA A 30 11.36 -26.98 15.31
CA ALA A 30 10.01 -26.91 15.89
C ALA A 30 9.65 -25.76 16.87
N ASP A 31 10.47 -24.71 17.00
CA ASP A 31 10.31 -23.64 17.98
C ASP A 31 9.91 -22.27 17.37
N SER A 32 9.68 -22.15 16.05
CA SER A 32 8.95 -20.99 15.48
C SER A 32 7.67 -21.49 14.81
N TYR A 33 6.51 -20.95 15.21
CA TYR A 33 5.20 -21.37 14.70
C TYR A 33 5.05 -21.11 13.19
N TYR A 34 5.85 -20.18 12.62
CA TYR A 34 5.74 -19.72 11.23
C TYR A 34 7.01 -19.89 10.37
N ASN A 35 8.00 -20.69 10.81
CA ASN A 35 9.26 -20.94 10.07
C ASN A 35 9.95 -19.63 9.61
N GLY A 36 10.41 -18.85 10.57
CA GLY A 36 11.20 -17.64 10.33
C GLY A 36 10.84 -16.54 11.30
N ASP A 37 11.78 -16.18 12.18
CA ASP A 37 11.69 -14.93 12.92
C ASP A 37 12.64 -13.94 12.24
N ILE A 38 12.14 -12.84 11.69
CA ILE A 38 13.02 -11.78 11.19
C ILE A 38 13.56 -10.98 12.37
N TYR A 39 14.88 -10.77 12.37
CA TYR A 39 15.47 -9.88 13.36
C TYR A 39 14.95 -8.44 13.14
N PRO A 40 14.26 -7.82 14.12
CA PRO A 40 13.50 -6.58 13.92
C PRO A 40 14.38 -5.34 13.72
N VAL A 41 15.71 -5.50 13.65
CA VAL A 41 16.67 -4.41 13.48
C VAL A 41 17.68 -4.74 12.39
N ILE A 42 17.57 -4.06 11.26
CA ILE A 42 18.54 -4.07 10.17
C ILE A 42 19.48 -2.88 10.38
N ASN A 43 20.78 -3.12 10.57
CA ASN A 43 21.72 -2.03 10.82
C ASN A 43 23.05 -2.27 10.12
N ASN A 44 23.52 -1.25 9.38
CA ASN A 44 24.79 -1.28 8.66
C ASN A 44 24.91 -2.50 7.74
N ALA A 45 23.81 -2.80 7.02
CA ALA A 45 23.67 -3.96 6.17
C ALA A 45 23.28 -3.57 4.75
N THR A 46 23.62 -4.46 3.82
CA THR A 46 23.02 -4.47 2.48
C THR A 46 22.18 -5.74 2.39
N VAL A 47 20.92 -5.63 1.99
CA VAL A 47 20.01 -6.77 1.82
C VAL A 47 19.54 -6.79 0.37
N ASN A 48 19.56 -7.96 -0.27
CA ASN A 48 18.99 -8.16 -1.60
C ASN A 48 17.80 -9.11 -1.47
N GLY A 49 16.61 -8.64 -1.83
CA GLY A 49 15.38 -9.42 -1.81
C GLY A 49 14.26 -8.79 -0.99
N VAL A 50 13.37 -9.64 -0.50
CA VAL A 50 12.12 -9.24 0.16
C VAL A 50 12.24 -9.45 1.66
N ILE A 51 11.99 -8.41 2.45
CA ILE A 51 11.88 -8.50 3.90
C ILE A 51 10.40 -8.53 4.25
N SER A 52 9.90 -9.72 4.56
CA SER A 52 8.49 -9.86 4.92
C SER A 52 8.25 -9.64 6.41
N THR A 53 7.45 -8.63 6.77
CA THR A 53 7.02 -8.38 8.15
C THR A 53 6.11 -9.48 8.69
N TYR A 54 5.69 -10.42 7.85
CA TYR A 54 4.96 -11.62 8.26
C TYR A 54 5.67 -12.42 9.35
N TYR A 55 6.99 -12.29 9.39
CA TYR A 55 7.86 -13.07 10.25
C TYR A 55 8.36 -12.26 11.46
N LEU A 56 7.78 -11.09 11.78
CA LEU A 56 8.18 -10.26 12.92
C LEU A 56 7.37 -10.55 14.19
N ASP A 57 6.06 -10.62 14.01
CA ASP A 57 5.08 -10.90 15.03
C ASP A 57 4.13 -11.97 14.48
N ASP A 58 3.75 -12.85 15.37
CA ASP A 58 3.09 -14.09 15.07
C ASP A 58 1.71 -14.15 15.77
N GLY A 59 1.39 -13.12 16.57
CA GLY A 59 0.10 -12.89 17.22
C GLY A 59 -0.23 -13.89 18.33
N ILE A 60 0.66 -14.85 18.65
CA ILE A 60 0.38 -15.81 19.71
C ILE A 60 0.82 -15.23 21.05
N SER A 61 0.03 -15.44 22.10
CA SER A 61 0.28 -14.92 23.46
C SER A 61 1.66 -15.25 24.09
N THR A 62 2.39 -16.22 23.52
CA THR A 62 3.74 -16.60 23.96
C THR A 62 4.86 -15.88 23.22
N ASN A 63 4.54 -15.25 22.09
CA ASN A 63 5.46 -14.35 21.40
C ASN A 63 5.51 -13.01 22.13
N THR A 64 6.71 -12.48 22.25
CA THR A 64 6.99 -11.21 22.92
C THR A 64 7.74 -10.25 22.01
N ASN A 65 7.94 -10.63 20.75
CA ASN A 65 8.42 -9.75 19.72
C ASN A 65 7.35 -8.69 19.48
N ALA A 66 7.77 -7.43 19.35
CA ALA A 66 6.85 -6.38 18.95
C ALA A 66 6.74 -6.40 17.42
N ASN A 67 5.53 -6.19 16.87
CA ASN A 67 5.31 -5.92 15.45
C ASN A 67 6.03 -4.63 15.02
N SER A 68 7.34 -4.72 14.79
CA SER A 68 8.22 -3.58 14.58
C SER A 68 9.46 -3.96 13.77
N LEU A 69 9.85 -3.07 12.87
CA LEU A 69 11.05 -3.21 12.05
C LEU A 69 11.79 -1.88 11.97
N THR A 70 13.07 -1.89 12.30
CA THR A 70 13.96 -0.74 12.17
C THR A 70 15.06 -1.02 11.16
N ILE A 71 15.14 -0.21 10.12
CA ILE A 71 16.18 -0.22 9.09
C ILE A 71 17.03 1.02 9.29
N LYS A 72 18.32 0.83 9.59
CA LYS A 72 19.23 1.91 9.96
C LYS A 72 20.56 1.80 9.22
N ASN A 73 21.07 2.90 8.68
CA ASN A 73 22.37 2.92 7.96
C ASN A 73 22.51 1.79 6.93
N SER A 74 21.43 1.42 6.25
CA SER A 74 21.37 0.20 5.44
C SER A 74 20.86 0.47 4.04
N THR A 75 21.12 -0.46 3.13
CA THR A 75 20.59 -0.44 1.75
C THR A 75 19.84 -1.73 1.51
N ILE A 76 18.56 -1.62 1.14
CA ILE A 76 17.71 -2.73 0.77
C ILE A 76 17.49 -2.62 -0.74
N HIS A 77 18.05 -3.57 -1.48
CA HIS A 77 17.74 -3.79 -2.88
C HIS A 77 16.55 -4.73 -2.93
N GLY A 78 15.35 -4.19 -3.07
CA GLY A 78 14.09 -4.93 -3.01
C GLY A 78 13.05 -4.26 -2.11
N MET A 79 12.27 -5.08 -1.40
CA MET A 79 11.00 -4.63 -0.83
C MET A 79 10.84 -5.00 0.64
N ILE A 80 10.06 -4.20 1.35
CA ILE A 80 9.40 -4.57 2.61
C ILE A 80 7.97 -4.97 2.26
N TYR A 81 7.58 -6.18 2.65
CA TYR A 81 6.28 -6.77 2.30
C TYR A 81 5.57 -7.29 3.55
N SER A 82 4.25 -7.28 3.62
CA SER A 82 3.56 -7.75 4.84
C SER A 82 3.04 -9.19 4.77
N GLU A 83 2.92 -9.76 3.58
CA GLU A 83 2.42 -11.12 3.44
C GLU A 83 3.53 -12.18 3.46
N CYS A 84 3.09 -13.44 3.53
CA CYS A 84 3.91 -14.63 3.57
C CYS A 84 4.69 -14.84 2.26
N MET A 85 5.95 -15.29 2.36
CA MET A 85 6.84 -15.51 1.19
C MET A 85 7.07 -16.99 0.89
N THR A 86 6.34 -17.89 1.54
CA THR A 86 6.52 -19.34 1.44
C THR A 86 5.20 -20.03 1.10
N THR A 87 5.21 -21.32 0.76
CA THR A 87 3.96 -22.07 0.54
C THR A 87 3.24 -22.46 1.83
N ASP A 88 3.98 -22.51 2.95
CA ASP A 88 3.48 -22.92 4.25
C ASP A 88 3.05 -21.70 5.07
N CYS A 89 2.05 -20.97 4.57
CA CYS A 89 1.43 -19.86 5.30
C CYS A 89 0.34 -20.42 6.21
N ALA A 90 0.46 -20.21 7.52
CA ALA A 90 -0.54 -20.61 8.49
C ALA A 90 -1.47 -19.44 8.82
N ASP A 91 -2.73 -19.73 9.14
CA ASP A 91 -3.64 -18.73 9.66
C ASP A 91 -3.00 -18.07 10.89
N ARG A 92 -2.90 -16.73 10.84
CA ARG A 92 -2.38 -15.95 11.96
C ARG A 92 -3.42 -15.84 13.06
N ALA A 93 -2.96 -15.65 14.29
CA ALA A 93 -3.88 -15.29 15.36
C ALA A 93 -4.53 -13.94 15.05
N ASP A 94 -5.83 -13.80 15.33
CA ASP A 94 -6.60 -12.57 15.09
C ASP A 94 -5.91 -11.32 15.66
N ASP A 95 -5.28 -11.44 16.83
CA ASP A 95 -4.54 -10.35 17.48
C ASP A 95 -3.42 -9.77 16.59
N TYR A 96 -2.79 -10.58 15.72
CA TYR A 96 -1.73 -10.09 14.80
C TYR A 96 -2.25 -9.03 13.82
N TYR A 97 -3.43 -9.26 13.24
CA TYR A 97 -3.97 -8.35 12.24
C TYR A 97 -4.19 -6.97 12.86
N HIS A 98 -4.64 -6.93 14.12
CA HIS A 98 -4.91 -5.69 14.85
C HIS A 98 -3.66 -5.02 15.48
N ASP A 99 -2.49 -5.67 15.44
CA ASP A 99 -1.27 -5.10 15.96
C ASP A 99 -0.59 -4.20 14.91
N ARG A 100 -0.66 -2.90 15.12
CA ARG A 100 -0.07 -1.92 14.20
C ARG A 100 1.45 -2.04 14.09
N LEU A 101 1.95 -2.13 12.87
CA LEU A 101 3.38 -2.23 12.57
C LEU A 101 4.11 -0.90 12.86
N ALA A 102 5.14 -0.93 13.70
CA ALA A 102 6.07 0.19 13.85
C ALA A 102 7.27 0.04 12.89
N LEU A 103 7.25 0.72 11.74
CA LEU A 103 8.30 0.66 10.72
C LEU A 103 9.16 1.93 10.72
N THR A 104 10.47 1.78 10.88
CA THR A 104 11.44 2.89 10.86
C THR A 104 12.48 2.70 9.77
N VAL A 105 12.69 3.71 8.91
CA VAL A 105 13.74 3.79 7.90
C VAL A 105 14.62 5.01 8.18
N ASP A 106 15.79 4.79 8.79
CA ASP A 106 16.70 5.82 9.32
C ASP A 106 18.03 5.80 8.58
N ASN A 107 18.37 6.89 7.87
CA ASN A 107 19.59 7.02 7.06
C ASN A 107 19.83 5.78 6.18
N SER A 108 18.78 5.36 5.48
CA SER A 108 18.76 4.11 4.73
C SER A 108 18.10 4.27 3.37
N THR A 109 18.42 3.35 2.47
CA THR A 109 17.86 3.30 1.12
C THR A 109 17.06 2.02 0.95
N ILE A 110 15.85 2.10 0.40
CA ILE A 110 15.05 0.97 -0.08
C ILE A 110 14.70 1.28 -1.53
N ASP A 111 15.27 0.54 -2.47
CA ASP A 111 15.35 0.96 -3.86
C ASP A 111 14.70 0.03 -4.87
N ASP A 112 13.80 -0.85 -4.42
CA ASP A 112 12.91 -1.75 -5.21
C ASP A 112 13.50 -2.53 -6.39
N ASN A 113 14.79 -2.40 -6.71
CA ASN A 113 15.43 -2.98 -7.90
C ASN A 113 15.63 -4.50 -7.84
N TYR A 114 15.10 -5.18 -6.82
CA TYR A 114 15.21 -6.64 -6.72
C TYR A 114 13.94 -7.28 -7.22
N GLU A 115 13.98 -7.63 -8.49
CA GLU A 115 12.82 -8.10 -9.27
C GLU A 115 12.79 -9.62 -9.38
N HIS A 116 13.97 -10.26 -9.35
CA HIS A 116 14.14 -11.69 -9.52
C HIS A 116 15.31 -12.25 -8.70
N TYR A 117 15.08 -13.37 -8.04
CA TYR A 117 16.16 -14.29 -7.70
C TYR A 117 16.39 -15.24 -8.87
N THR A 118 17.62 -15.34 -9.37
CA THR A 118 18.01 -16.34 -10.37
C THR A 118 19.15 -17.18 -9.87
N TYR A 119 18.92 -18.48 -9.75
CA TYR A 119 19.97 -19.47 -9.53
C TYR A 119 20.36 -20.12 -10.86
N ASN A 120 21.65 -20.04 -11.20
CA ASN A 120 22.26 -20.75 -12.34
C ASN A 120 23.44 -21.55 -11.83
N GLY A 121 23.25 -22.84 -11.60
CA GLY A 121 24.27 -23.64 -10.96
C GLY A 121 24.13 -25.11 -11.30
N THR A 122 24.26 -25.93 -10.27
CA THR A 122 24.08 -27.36 -10.39
C THR A 122 23.23 -27.86 -9.25
N TYR A 123 22.47 -28.91 -9.50
CA TYR A 123 21.87 -29.73 -8.47
C TYR A 123 22.24 -31.19 -8.74
N ASN A 124 22.76 -31.88 -7.73
CA ASN A 124 23.23 -33.28 -7.87
C ASN A 124 24.18 -33.52 -9.06
N ASN A 125 25.07 -32.56 -9.34
CA ASN A 125 26.03 -32.56 -10.46
C ASN A 125 25.41 -32.47 -11.88
N ALA A 126 24.13 -32.12 -12.01
CA ALA A 126 23.52 -31.73 -13.28
C ALA A 126 23.40 -30.20 -13.34
N ALA A 127 23.40 -29.63 -14.54
CA ALA A 127 23.10 -28.21 -14.72
C ALA A 127 21.66 -27.95 -14.27
N ASP A 128 21.47 -26.87 -13.53
CA ASP A 128 20.21 -26.57 -12.88
C ASP A 128 19.93 -25.06 -12.86
N THR A 129 18.65 -24.69 -12.88
CA THR A 129 18.20 -23.30 -12.99
C THR A 129 16.86 -23.10 -12.31
N HIS A 130 16.81 -22.13 -11.40
CA HIS A 130 15.59 -21.71 -10.73
C HIS A 130 15.43 -20.19 -10.79
N VAL A 131 14.19 -19.73 -10.85
CA VAL A 131 13.84 -18.30 -10.82
C VAL A 131 12.68 -18.08 -9.87
N VAL A 132 12.80 -17.11 -8.98
CA VAL A 132 11.69 -16.56 -8.19
C VAL A 132 11.50 -15.12 -8.63
N ASN A 133 10.31 -14.80 -9.12
CA ASN A 133 9.93 -13.44 -9.51
C ASN A 133 9.25 -12.77 -8.33
N VAL A 134 9.61 -11.52 -8.07
CA VAL A 134 8.99 -10.70 -7.02
C VAL A 134 8.52 -9.33 -7.54
N TYR A 135 8.90 -8.91 -8.75
CA TYR A 135 8.54 -7.60 -9.33
C TYR A 135 7.06 -7.20 -9.28
N ASN A 136 6.13 -8.16 -9.17
CA ASN A 136 4.69 -7.91 -9.23
C ASN A 136 4.02 -7.87 -7.85
N ILE A 137 4.79 -7.88 -6.75
CA ILE A 137 4.22 -7.88 -5.39
C ILE A 137 4.14 -6.47 -4.78
N GLY A 138 4.64 -5.44 -5.47
CA GLY A 138 4.44 -4.04 -5.10
C GLY A 138 5.69 -3.18 -5.21
N THR A 139 5.66 -2.03 -4.52
CA THR A 139 6.78 -1.06 -4.45
C THR A 139 7.71 -1.35 -3.26
N ALA A 140 8.72 -0.52 -3.03
CA ALA A 140 9.72 -0.67 -1.96
C ALA A 140 9.11 -0.95 -0.57
N ILE A 141 7.96 -0.36 -0.24
CA ILE A 141 7.20 -0.69 0.96
C ILE A 141 5.77 -1.01 0.52
N THR A 142 5.35 -2.27 0.66
CA THR A 142 4.01 -2.72 0.34
C THR A 142 3.41 -3.46 1.53
N LEU A 143 2.36 -2.88 2.13
CA LEU A 143 1.80 -3.35 3.39
C LEU A 143 0.27 -3.42 3.32
N ASP A 144 -0.28 -4.52 3.81
CA ASP A 144 -1.71 -4.80 3.97
C ASP A 144 -2.18 -4.75 5.44
N GLN A 145 -1.33 -4.23 6.33
CA GLN A 145 -1.61 -4.06 7.76
C GLN A 145 -1.47 -2.59 8.16
N GLU A 146 -2.08 -2.21 9.28
CA GLU A 146 -1.92 -0.87 9.85
C GLU A 146 -0.44 -0.57 10.13
N VAL A 147 0.00 0.66 9.86
CA VAL A 147 1.41 1.05 10.04
C VAL A 147 1.61 2.43 10.65
N ASP A 148 2.57 2.51 11.58
CA ASP A 148 3.29 3.73 11.97
C ASP A 148 4.66 3.76 11.27
N LEU A 149 4.71 4.38 10.08
CA LEU A 149 5.91 4.48 9.24
C LEU A 149 6.67 5.78 9.50
N SER A 150 7.94 5.67 9.85
CA SER A 150 8.87 6.79 10.06
C SER A 150 10.08 6.69 9.13
N ILE A 151 10.20 7.61 8.18
CA ILE A 151 11.34 7.72 7.26
C ILE A 151 12.14 8.97 7.63
N SER A 152 13.41 8.83 7.98
CA SER A 152 14.19 9.96 8.50
C SER A 152 15.69 9.93 8.15
N ASN A 153 16.35 11.08 8.35
CA ASN A 153 17.81 11.24 8.29
C ASN A 153 18.43 10.91 6.92
N ASN A 154 17.95 11.57 5.86
CA ASN A 154 18.42 11.35 4.49
C ASN A 154 18.17 9.91 4.00
N SER A 155 17.01 9.36 4.36
CA SER A 155 16.55 8.10 3.78
C SER A 155 15.96 8.30 2.39
N HIS A 156 15.98 7.24 1.59
CA HIS A 156 15.45 7.20 0.22
C HIS A 156 14.60 5.94 0.05
N VAL A 157 13.32 6.09 -0.31
CA VAL A 157 12.38 4.98 -0.48
C VAL A 157 11.68 5.09 -1.84
N ALA A 158 11.66 4.01 -2.62
CA ALA A 158 11.05 3.94 -3.95
C ALA A 158 9.63 3.37 -3.90
N GLY A 159 8.66 4.24 -3.64
CA GLY A 159 7.25 3.89 -3.53
C GLY A 159 6.83 3.36 -2.16
N ILE A 160 5.61 3.72 -1.79
CA ILE A 160 4.91 3.23 -0.59
C ILE A 160 3.50 2.86 -1.02
N THR A 161 3.10 1.62 -0.77
CA THR A 161 1.77 1.09 -1.02
C THR A 161 1.18 0.59 0.27
N LEU A 162 0.04 1.17 0.68
CA LEU A 162 -0.75 0.71 1.81
C LEU A 162 -2.11 0.23 1.32
N THR A 163 -2.43 -1.03 1.56
CA THR A 163 -3.74 -1.63 1.32
C THR A 163 -4.41 -1.97 2.65
N GLN A 164 -5.72 -1.95 2.70
CA GLN A 164 -6.47 -2.51 3.82
C GLN A 164 -6.55 -4.04 3.66
N GLY A 165 -5.79 -4.80 4.43
CA GLY A 165 -5.72 -6.27 4.32
C GLY A 165 -6.63 -7.04 5.26
N TYR A 166 -7.31 -6.36 6.18
CA TYR A 166 -8.32 -6.96 7.06
C TYR A 166 -9.37 -5.92 7.44
N GLU A 167 -10.44 -6.39 8.08
CA GLU A 167 -11.58 -5.58 8.47
C GLU A 167 -12.06 -5.89 9.90
N TRP A 168 -12.96 -5.04 10.38
CA TRP A 168 -13.81 -5.32 11.52
C TRP A 168 -15.26 -5.43 11.06
N GLU A 169 -15.69 -6.67 10.82
CA GLU A 169 -17.06 -7.00 10.41
C GLU A 169 -18.09 -6.35 11.35
N ASP A 170 -19.19 -5.84 10.77
CA ASP A 170 -20.37 -5.50 11.54
C ASP A 170 -21.03 -6.80 12.05
N ILE A 171 -21.46 -6.78 13.31
CA ILE A 171 -22.11 -7.93 13.95
C ILE A 171 -23.58 -8.04 13.50
N ASP A 172 -24.15 -6.95 12.99
CA ASP A 172 -25.56 -6.82 12.65
C ASP A 172 -25.76 -6.33 11.19
N ASP A 173 -26.84 -6.75 10.50
CA ASP A 173 -27.27 -6.16 9.21
C ASP A 173 -28.08 -4.86 9.46
N ASN A 174 -28.28 -4.09 8.40
CA ASN A 174 -28.91 -2.77 8.35
C ASN A 174 -30.37 -2.70 8.90
N THR A 175 -30.88 -3.84 9.35
CA THR A 175 -32.16 -4.07 10.03
C THR A 175 -32.17 -3.66 11.50
N VAL A 176 -31.02 -3.36 12.11
CA VAL A 176 -30.91 -2.81 13.47
C VAL A 176 -29.94 -1.63 13.53
N SER A 177 -30.04 -0.83 14.59
CA SER A 177 -29.30 0.44 14.70
C SER A 177 -27.79 0.31 14.81
N THR A 178 -27.31 -0.88 15.11
CA THR A 178 -25.90 -1.25 15.28
C THR A 178 -25.32 -1.92 14.04
N GLY A 179 -26.15 -2.25 13.04
CA GLY A 179 -25.77 -3.08 11.90
C GLY A 179 -25.52 -2.32 10.60
N VAL A 180 -24.99 -1.11 10.71
CA VAL A 180 -24.80 -0.25 9.55
C VAL A 180 -23.37 0.26 9.43
N ASN A 181 -22.51 0.06 10.42
CA ASN A 181 -21.15 0.61 10.42
C ASN A 181 -20.31 0.10 11.60
N SER A 182 -19.09 -0.32 11.32
CA SER A 182 -18.07 -0.54 12.34
C SER A 182 -17.59 0.78 12.95
N SER A 183 -17.37 0.82 14.28
CA SER A 183 -16.75 1.99 14.92
C SER A 183 -15.23 2.02 14.79
N GLU A 184 -14.64 0.96 14.25
CA GLU A 184 -13.21 0.83 14.06
C GLU A 184 -12.75 1.55 12.79
N VAL A 185 -11.46 1.84 12.73
CA VAL A 185 -10.85 2.52 11.59
C VAL A 185 -9.49 1.88 11.35
N PHE A 186 -9.21 1.49 10.11
CA PHE A 186 -7.88 1.02 9.69
C PHE A 186 -6.96 2.23 9.54
N ASN A 187 -6.07 2.43 10.49
CA ASN A 187 -5.27 3.63 10.63
C ASN A 187 -3.83 3.44 10.15
N ASN A 188 -3.38 4.38 9.32
CA ASN A 188 -1.98 4.48 8.91
C ASN A 188 -1.42 5.87 9.21
N THR A 189 -0.18 5.91 9.68
CA THR A 189 0.58 7.16 9.89
C THR A 189 1.92 7.05 9.18
N ILE A 190 2.18 7.98 8.26
CA ILE A 190 3.46 8.14 7.57
C ILE A 190 4.09 9.47 7.98
N THR A 191 5.32 9.42 8.48
CA THR A 191 6.14 10.61 8.76
C THR A 191 7.44 10.52 7.98
N VAL A 192 7.67 11.46 7.07
CA VAL A 192 8.90 11.53 6.26
C VAL A 192 9.64 12.81 6.59
N LYS A 193 10.83 12.70 7.19
CA LYS A 193 11.62 13.85 7.64
C LYS A 193 13.01 13.87 7.03
N ASP A 194 13.42 15.02 6.49
CA ASP A 194 14.76 15.20 5.91
C ASP A 194 15.11 14.08 4.90
N SER A 195 14.13 13.58 4.14
CA SER A 195 14.23 12.33 3.35
C SER A 195 13.50 12.43 2.02
N THR A 196 13.64 11.41 1.17
CA THR A 196 13.02 11.37 -0.17
C THR A 196 12.17 10.11 -0.33
N VAL A 197 10.97 10.27 -0.87
CA VAL A 197 10.14 9.19 -1.40
C VAL A 197 9.98 9.43 -2.91
N THR A 198 10.33 8.46 -3.72
CA THR A 198 10.15 8.47 -5.18
C THR A 198 9.04 7.50 -5.59
N SER A 199 8.69 7.44 -6.87
CA SER A 199 7.86 6.34 -7.35
C SER A 199 8.63 5.02 -7.27
N GLY A 200 7.87 3.94 -7.15
CA GLY A 200 8.37 2.58 -7.26
C GLY A 200 7.80 1.89 -8.49
N SER A 201 8.32 0.70 -8.79
CA SER A 201 7.89 -0.11 -9.92
C SER A 201 6.88 -1.17 -9.48
N TRP A 202 5.78 -1.29 -10.22
CA TRP A 202 4.81 -2.38 -10.13
C TRP A 202 5.01 -3.42 -11.24
N THR A 203 5.86 -3.10 -12.22
CA THR A 203 6.17 -3.98 -13.34
C THR A 203 7.67 -4.25 -13.40
N ASP A 204 8.05 -5.35 -14.05
CA ASP A 204 9.46 -5.76 -14.21
C ASP A 204 10.29 -4.64 -14.88
N GLU A 205 11.22 -4.05 -14.12
CA GLU A 205 12.12 -2.97 -14.55
C GLU A 205 13.02 -3.35 -15.74
N GLY A 206 13.26 -4.64 -15.96
CA GLY A 206 14.00 -5.16 -17.11
C GLY A 206 13.21 -5.11 -18.42
N THR A 207 11.89 -4.86 -18.36
CA THR A 207 11.00 -4.90 -19.53
C THR A 207 10.18 -3.62 -19.71
N THR A 208 9.28 -3.32 -18.78
CA THR A 208 8.33 -2.20 -18.86
C THR A 208 8.41 -1.28 -17.65
N GLY A 209 8.93 -1.76 -16.52
CA GLY A 209 9.03 -1.02 -15.27
C GLY A 209 10.12 0.04 -15.27
N TRP A 210 10.20 0.78 -14.17
CA TRP A 210 11.09 1.94 -14.04
C TRP A 210 11.92 1.92 -12.75
N PHE A 211 13.21 2.27 -12.88
CA PHE A 211 14.16 2.31 -11.76
C PHE A 211 13.92 3.50 -10.83
N GLY A 212 13.22 3.25 -9.72
CA GLY A 212 12.82 4.19 -8.67
C GLY A 212 13.88 5.17 -8.16
N ASN A 213 15.16 4.77 -8.12
CA ASN A 213 16.18 5.42 -7.29
C ASN A 213 17.45 5.88 -8.03
N THR A 214 17.40 6.12 -9.35
CA THR A 214 18.62 6.53 -10.08
C THR A 214 18.96 8.03 -9.97
N GLY A 215 18.25 8.79 -9.12
CA GLY A 215 18.31 10.25 -9.13
C GLY A 215 17.67 10.87 -10.38
N ASN A 216 17.05 10.04 -11.21
CA ASN A 216 16.11 10.44 -12.22
C ASN A 216 14.73 10.39 -11.56
N ALA A 217 13.88 11.39 -11.80
CA ALA A 217 12.46 11.23 -11.52
C ALA A 217 11.94 10.05 -12.34
N SER A 218 10.78 9.51 -11.95
CA SER A 218 9.99 8.68 -12.84
C SER A 218 9.92 9.35 -14.21
N ASP A 219 9.59 8.59 -15.24
CA ASP A 219 9.46 9.15 -16.58
C ASP A 219 8.61 10.43 -16.58
N TYR A 220 7.75 10.65 -15.56
CA TYR A 220 7.00 11.87 -15.23
C TYR A 220 6.88 12.81 -16.42
N ASN A 221 6.35 12.23 -17.49
CA ASN A 221 6.21 12.92 -18.75
C ASN A 221 4.89 13.71 -18.78
N GLY A 222 4.06 13.51 -17.74
CA GLY A 222 2.76 14.13 -17.56
C GLY A 222 1.68 13.59 -18.50
N ASP A 223 1.86 12.39 -19.07
CA ASP A 223 1.00 11.79 -20.09
C ASP A 223 0.29 10.52 -19.58
N GLY A 224 -0.87 10.71 -18.95
CA GLY A 224 -1.76 9.62 -18.55
C GLY A 224 -1.42 8.92 -17.24
N TRP A 225 -2.25 7.93 -16.87
CA TRP A 225 -2.04 7.09 -15.68
C TRP A 225 -1.02 5.99 -15.96
N ASN A 226 -0.10 5.80 -15.02
CA ASN A 226 0.84 4.68 -15.00
C ASN A 226 1.14 4.29 -13.55
N ALA A 227 1.03 3.00 -13.22
CA ALA A 227 1.29 2.51 -11.87
C ALA A 227 2.74 2.78 -11.41
N ASP A 228 3.70 2.76 -12.34
CA ASP A 228 5.13 2.95 -12.06
C ASP A 228 5.50 4.43 -11.75
N ASP A 229 4.54 5.35 -11.91
CA ASP A 229 4.69 6.75 -11.51
C ASP A 229 4.24 7.02 -10.07
N VAL A 230 3.62 6.04 -9.39
CA VAL A 230 3.05 6.23 -8.06
C VAL A 230 4.14 6.15 -6.97
N ALA A 231 4.25 7.22 -6.18
CA ALA A 231 5.12 7.30 -5.01
C ALA A 231 4.39 6.96 -3.70
N LEU A 232 3.09 7.21 -3.63
CA LEU A 232 2.26 6.87 -2.49
C LEU A 232 0.91 6.34 -2.98
N ALA A 233 0.61 5.08 -2.70
CA ALA A 233 -0.70 4.46 -2.90
C ALA A 233 -1.34 4.17 -1.54
N VAL A 234 -2.59 4.58 -1.37
CA VAL A 234 -3.44 4.26 -0.21
C VAL A 234 -4.75 3.71 -0.76
N ILE A 235 -5.02 2.43 -0.46
CA ILE A 235 -6.08 1.66 -1.12
C ILE A 235 -6.97 1.01 -0.06
N ALA A 236 -8.15 1.58 0.13
CA ALA A 236 -9.20 0.98 0.96
C ALA A 236 -9.78 -0.26 0.27
N HIS A 237 -10.18 -1.25 1.04
CA HIS A 237 -10.67 -2.53 0.51
C HIS A 237 -12.18 -2.46 0.27
N PRO A 238 -12.69 -2.85 -0.91
CA PRO A 238 -14.11 -2.67 -1.28
C PRO A 238 -15.09 -3.55 -0.54
N TYR A 239 -14.60 -4.52 0.23
CA TYR A 239 -15.42 -5.41 1.04
C TYR A 239 -15.23 -5.15 2.54
N ALA A 240 -14.45 -4.13 2.92
CA ALA A 240 -14.27 -3.85 4.34
C ALA A 240 -15.48 -3.10 4.91
N ASP A 241 -15.95 -3.53 6.08
CA ASP A 241 -17.03 -2.87 6.86
C ASP A 241 -16.60 -1.60 7.60
N ASN A 242 -15.31 -1.27 7.55
CA ASN A 242 -14.74 -0.14 8.28
C ASN A 242 -13.88 0.75 7.39
N ALA A 243 -13.85 2.03 7.73
CA ALA A 243 -13.07 3.03 6.99
C ALA A 243 -11.55 2.79 7.09
N MET A 244 -10.83 3.20 6.06
CA MET A 244 -9.37 3.36 6.07
C MET A 244 -8.99 4.85 6.18
N GLN A 245 -8.26 5.23 7.23
CA GLN A 245 -7.76 6.60 7.39
C GLN A 245 -6.24 6.64 7.47
N THR A 246 -5.65 7.39 6.57
CA THR A 246 -4.20 7.53 6.45
C THR A 246 -3.79 9.00 6.61
N THR A 247 -2.82 9.25 7.48
CA THR A 247 -2.15 10.56 7.59
C THR A 247 -0.72 10.44 7.09
N ALA A 248 -0.32 11.29 6.15
CA ALA A 248 1.04 11.36 5.62
C ALA A 248 1.62 12.77 5.78
N THR A 249 2.74 12.89 6.50
CA THR A 249 3.42 14.18 6.73
C THR A 249 4.86 14.15 6.24
N PHE A 250 5.19 15.05 5.32
CA PHE A 250 6.54 15.26 4.82
C PHE A 250 7.12 16.56 5.39
N ASP A 251 8.21 16.49 6.14
CA ASP A 251 8.87 17.61 6.81
C ASP A 251 10.30 17.81 6.27
N ASN A 252 10.55 18.91 5.56
CA ASN A 252 11.82 19.18 4.87
C ASN A 252 12.27 18.01 3.96
N SER A 253 11.31 17.43 3.24
CA SER A 253 11.45 16.19 2.48
C SER A 253 11.04 16.36 1.02
N THR A 254 11.31 15.37 0.18
CA THR A 254 10.88 15.37 -1.23
C THR A 254 9.99 14.18 -1.51
N LEU A 255 8.83 14.42 -2.13
CA LEU A 255 7.96 13.40 -2.73
C LEU A 255 8.06 13.53 -4.25
N MET A 256 8.40 12.46 -4.96
CA MET A 256 8.58 12.47 -6.42
C MET A 256 7.79 11.32 -7.04
N GLY A 257 6.65 11.62 -7.62
CA GLY A 257 5.71 10.65 -8.17
C GLY A 257 4.28 10.95 -7.73
N ASP A 258 3.34 10.23 -8.31
CA ASP A 258 1.91 10.38 -8.10
C ASP A 258 1.48 9.89 -6.71
N VAL A 259 0.38 10.48 -6.24
CA VAL A 259 -0.32 10.07 -5.04
C VAL A 259 -1.64 9.46 -5.50
N PHE A 260 -1.80 8.16 -5.29
CA PHE A 260 -2.99 7.42 -5.63
C PHE A 260 -3.78 7.10 -4.35
N PHE A 261 -5.04 7.51 -4.33
CA PHE A 261 -5.97 7.20 -3.26
C PHE A 261 -7.15 6.44 -3.83
N SER A 262 -7.36 5.20 -3.39
CA SER A 262 -8.58 4.47 -3.68
C SER A 262 -9.47 4.42 -2.46
N SER A 263 -10.69 4.96 -2.60
CA SER A 263 -11.77 4.80 -1.62
C SER A 263 -12.84 3.93 -2.23
N ASN A 264 -13.42 3.05 -1.42
CA ASN A 264 -14.50 2.18 -1.85
C ASN A 264 -15.63 2.28 -0.87
N PHE A 265 -16.86 2.19 -1.37
CA PHE A 265 -17.99 1.97 -0.49
C PHE A 265 -17.88 0.58 0.15
N ASP A 266 -18.28 0.48 1.42
CA ASP A 266 -18.22 -0.75 2.22
C ASP A 266 -19.17 -1.87 1.75
N GLU A 267 -19.06 -3.06 2.37
CA GLU A 267 -19.91 -4.24 2.08
C GLU A 267 -21.41 -3.93 2.25
N ASN A 268 -21.75 -2.93 3.06
CA ASN A 268 -23.11 -2.52 3.38
C ASN A 268 -23.62 -1.30 2.60
N PHE A 269 -22.94 -0.93 1.51
CA PHE A 269 -23.42 0.07 0.58
C PHE A 269 -24.45 -0.52 -0.40
N PHE A 270 -25.59 0.15 -0.50
CA PHE A 270 -26.69 -0.23 -1.37
C PHE A 270 -26.87 0.82 -2.47
N PRO A 271 -26.39 0.59 -3.71
CA PRO A 271 -26.46 1.58 -4.80
C PRO A 271 -27.89 1.99 -5.17
N HIS A 272 -28.86 1.10 -4.96
CA HIS A 272 -30.29 1.36 -5.20
C HIS A 272 -31.06 1.75 -3.94
N GLY A 273 -30.33 1.93 -2.83
CA GLY A 273 -30.83 2.12 -1.49
C GLY A 273 -31.55 0.90 -0.90
N ARG A 274 -31.79 0.97 0.40
CA ARG A 274 -32.48 -0.04 1.21
C ARG A 274 -33.39 0.65 2.23
N ASP A 275 -34.45 -0.02 2.62
CA ASP A 275 -35.28 0.34 3.77
C ASP A 275 -34.45 0.13 5.05
N SER A 276 -34.18 1.20 5.79
CA SER A 276 -33.35 1.20 6.99
C SER A 276 -34.12 0.66 8.19
N TYR A 277 -33.39 0.33 9.24
CA TYR A 277 -34.01 -0.02 10.53
C TYR A 277 -34.91 1.09 11.13
N ARG A 278 -34.85 2.34 10.63
CA ARG A 278 -35.48 3.52 11.27
C ARG A 278 -36.99 3.52 11.12
N ASP A 279 -37.51 3.08 9.98
CA ASP A 279 -38.92 2.86 9.75
C ASP A 279 -39.13 1.74 8.73
N ALA A 280 -39.40 0.52 9.21
CA ALA A 280 -39.70 -0.65 8.37
C ALA A 280 -41.06 -0.53 7.64
N ASP A 281 -41.22 0.50 6.82
CA ASP A 281 -42.41 0.84 6.06
C ASP A 281 -42.32 0.37 4.59
N GLY A 282 -41.17 -0.18 4.19
CA GLY A 282 -40.89 -0.70 2.87
C GLY A 282 -40.41 0.35 1.87
N ASP A 283 -40.28 1.62 2.28
CA ASP A 283 -39.69 2.66 1.46
C ASP A 283 -38.16 2.68 1.63
N VAL A 284 -37.45 3.00 0.55
CA VAL A 284 -35.98 3.11 0.56
C VAL A 284 -35.58 4.46 1.14
N ASP A 285 -34.80 4.46 2.23
CA ASP A 285 -34.44 5.67 2.97
C ASP A 285 -32.93 5.80 3.27
N THR A 286 -32.11 4.77 2.99
CA THR A 286 -30.64 4.80 3.14
C THR A 286 -29.92 4.06 2.02
N ASN A 287 -28.66 4.41 1.75
CA ASN A 287 -27.76 3.68 0.85
C ASN A 287 -26.68 2.91 1.62
N GLY A 288 -26.83 2.72 2.94
CA GLY A 288 -25.73 2.31 3.83
C GLY A 288 -25.03 3.52 4.44
N TRP A 289 -24.11 3.31 5.38
CA TRP A 289 -23.31 4.39 5.99
C TRP A 289 -21.94 3.85 6.43
N ASP A 290 -20.86 4.32 5.79
CA ASP A 290 -19.51 4.09 6.29
C ASP A 290 -18.92 5.31 7.04
N GLY A 291 -17.85 5.04 7.80
CA GLY A 291 -16.88 6.09 8.07
C GLY A 291 -16.17 6.45 6.76
N THR A 292 -15.83 7.72 6.57
CA THR A 292 -15.16 8.15 5.34
C THR A 292 -13.72 7.64 5.29
N ASP A 293 -13.37 6.91 4.22
CA ASP A 293 -11.98 6.70 3.87
C ASP A 293 -11.30 8.05 3.65
N ARG A 294 -10.08 8.22 4.15
CA ARG A 294 -9.39 9.51 4.07
C ARG A 294 -7.89 9.35 3.90
N LEU A 295 -7.32 10.17 3.02
CA LEU A 295 -5.88 10.46 2.98
C LEU A 295 -5.62 11.93 3.29
N ASP A 296 -5.00 12.22 4.43
CA ASP A 296 -4.50 13.55 4.79
C ASP A 296 -2.99 13.65 4.47
N LEU A 297 -2.64 14.28 3.34
CA LEU A 297 -1.23 14.49 2.93
C LEU A 297 -0.78 15.94 3.21
N THR A 298 0.30 16.11 3.97
CA THR A 298 0.85 17.43 4.35
C THR A 298 2.32 17.56 3.98
N LEU A 299 2.72 18.67 3.33
CA LEU A 299 4.12 18.98 2.96
C LEU A 299 4.67 20.21 3.71
N ASN A 300 5.30 20.01 4.86
CA ASN A 300 5.80 21.08 5.73
C ASN A 300 7.26 21.50 5.49
N ASN A 301 7.62 22.68 6.01
CA ASN A 301 9.01 23.13 6.18
C ASN A 301 9.88 23.09 4.91
N GLY A 302 9.30 23.45 3.77
CA GLY A 302 10.01 23.50 2.50
C GLY A 302 10.09 22.16 1.78
N SER A 303 9.30 21.17 2.20
CA SER A 303 9.07 19.95 1.44
C SER A 303 8.61 20.25 0.01
N LYS A 304 8.95 19.36 -0.91
CA LYS A 304 8.61 19.50 -2.34
C LYS A 304 7.88 18.28 -2.83
N TRP A 305 6.93 18.50 -3.72
CA TRP A 305 6.28 17.43 -4.46
C TRP A 305 6.30 17.72 -5.97
N VAL A 306 6.62 16.68 -6.73
CA VAL A 306 6.50 16.62 -8.18
C VAL A 306 5.69 15.37 -8.49
N GLY A 307 4.43 15.54 -8.88
CA GLY A 307 3.48 14.45 -9.12
C GLY A 307 2.05 14.96 -9.26
N ALA A 308 1.11 14.06 -9.49
CA ALA A 308 -0.33 14.30 -9.55
C ALA A 308 -1.04 13.53 -8.42
N ALA A 309 -2.13 14.09 -7.92
CA ALA A 309 -3.05 13.38 -7.04
C ALA A 309 -4.14 12.74 -7.90
N MET A 310 -4.49 11.50 -7.58
CA MET A 310 -5.53 10.73 -8.24
C MET A 310 -6.42 10.09 -7.18
N SER A 311 -7.73 10.26 -7.36
CA SER A 311 -8.73 9.52 -6.61
C SER A 311 -9.41 8.49 -7.51
N ALA A 312 -9.70 7.33 -6.95
CA ALA A 312 -10.37 6.24 -7.63
C ALA A 312 -11.21 5.39 -6.68
N HIS A 313 -12.14 4.63 -7.26
CA HIS A 313 -12.77 3.49 -6.61
C HIS A 313 -12.63 2.26 -7.48
N GLN A 314 -12.72 1.09 -6.88
CA GLN A 314 -12.70 -0.18 -7.57
C GLN A 314 -14.03 -0.40 -8.30
N ILE A 315 -13.93 -0.74 -9.58
CA ILE A 315 -15.06 -1.03 -10.46
C ILE A 315 -14.99 -2.50 -10.85
N GLY A 316 -16.09 -3.21 -10.61
CA GLY A 316 -16.31 -4.53 -11.17
C GLY A 316 -16.57 -4.48 -12.67
N VAL A 317 -15.92 -5.38 -13.42
CA VAL A 317 -16.12 -5.56 -14.85
C VAL A 317 -16.73 -6.94 -15.06
N ASP A 318 -18.01 -6.96 -15.38
CA ASP A 318 -18.75 -8.12 -15.85
C ASP A 318 -18.72 -8.12 -17.39
N THR A 319 -17.97 -9.05 -17.99
CA THR A 319 -17.78 -9.12 -19.44
C THR A 319 -18.82 -10.00 -20.14
N ASP A 320 -19.54 -10.84 -19.41
CA ASP A 320 -20.56 -11.74 -19.96
C ASP A 320 -22.01 -11.43 -19.53
N ASP A 321 -22.19 -10.37 -18.72
CA ASP A 321 -23.46 -9.82 -18.24
C ASP A 321 -24.28 -10.85 -17.44
N ASP A 322 -23.60 -11.74 -16.72
CA ASP A 322 -24.22 -12.77 -15.86
C ASP A 322 -24.55 -12.26 -14.44
N GLY A 323 -24.13 -11.04 -14.12
CA GLY A 323 -24.29 -10.40 -12.82
C GLY A 323 -23.15 -10.68 -11.84
N VAL A 324 -22.06 -11.32 -12.29
CA VAL A 324 -20.83 -11.56 -11.53
C VAL A 324 -19.67 -10.84 -12.21
N ASN A 325 -18.87 -10.12 -11.42
CA ASN A 325 -17.69 -9.46 -11.97
C ASN A 325 -16.62 -10.50 -12.37
N ASP A 326 -16.22 -10.49 -13.63
CA ASP A 326 -15.11 -11.30 -14.16
C ASP A 326 -13.74 -10.77 -13.73
N SER A 327 -13.66 -9.46 -13.53
CA SER A 327 -12.44 -8.77 -13.12
C SER A 327 -12.76 -7.46 -12.41
N TYR A 328 -11.73 -6.84 -11.83
CA TYR A 328 -11.81 -5.53 -11.23
C TYR A 328 -10.82 -4.58 -11.87
N THR A 329 -11.18 -3.31 -11.95
CA THR A 329 -10.33 -2.21 -12.40
C THR A 329 -10.56 -0.99 -11.52
N TYR A 330 -9.86 0.12 -11.75
CA TYR A 330 -10.05 1.37 -11.02
C TYR A 330 -10.76 2.41 -11.88
N GLY A 331 -11.86 2.94 -11.36
CA GLY A 331 -12.55 4.11 -11.88
C GLY A 331 -11.80 5.38 -11.53
N ILE A 332 -10.75 5.69 -12.28
CA ILE A 332 -9.93 6.87 -12.03
C ILE A 332 -10.74 8.13 -12.34
N ASN A 333 -10.85 9.04 -11.37
CA ASN A 333 -11.58 10.30 -11.49
C ASN A 333 -13.06 10.14 -11.93
N THR A 334 -13.68 8.97 -11.68
CA THR A 334 -15.09 8.72 -12.04
C THR A 334 -16.06 8.95 -10.88
N GLU A 335 -15.56 9.31 -9.71
CA GLU A 335 -16.36 9.59 -8.52
C GLU A 335 -17.15 10.90 -8.70
N ALA A 336 -18.48 10.81 -8.67
CA ALA A 336 -19.36 11.98 -8.78
C ALA A 336 -19.33 12.91 -7.54
N THR A 337 -18.48 12.61 -6.55
CA THR A 337 -18.36 13.28 -5.25
C THR A 337 -16.96 13.80 -4.93
N ALA A 338 -16.06 13.92 -5.92
CA ALA A 338 -14.66 14.31 -5.73
C ALA A 338 -14.51 15.72 -5.12
N THR A 339 -14.54 15.80 -3.80
CA THR A 339 -14.23 17.00 -3.02
C THR A 339 -12.71 17.08 -2.88
N LEU A 340 -11.99 17.23 -3.99
CA LEU A 340 -10.56 17.56 -3.97
C LEU A 340 -10.45 19.04 -3.65
N ILE A 341 -10.15 19.35 -2.39
CA ILE A 341 -10.03 20.72 -1.88
C ILE A 341 -8.56 21.14 -1.96
N ASP A 342 -8.26 22.12 -2.81
CA ASP A 342 -7.01 22.87 -2.75
C ASP A 342 -7.15 24.03 -1.75
N ILE A 343 -6.38 24.01 -0.67
CA ILE A 343 -6.41 25.06 0.35
C ILE A 343 -5.57 26.29 -0.08
N ALA A 344 -4.77 26.22 -1.16
CA ALA A 344 -3.90 27.30 -1.64
C ALA A 344 -3.77 27.44 -3.19
N ALA A 345 -4.41 28.48 -3.73
CA ALA A 345 -4.68 28.80 -5.16
C ALA A 345 -3.56 28.81 -6.25
N ASN A 346 -2.33 28.34 -6.01
CA ASN A 346 -1.20 28.58 -6.93
C ASN A 346 -0.76 27.38 -7.77
N SER A 347 -1.57 26.32 -7.83
CA SER A 347 -0.98 25.01 -8.08
C SER A 347 -1.89 24.14 -8.99
N LEU A 348 -2.67 24.77 -9.88
CA LEU A 348 -3.57 24.12 -10.85
C LEU A 348 -2.96 23.95 -12.26
N TRP A 349 -3.42 22.95 -13.04
CA TRP A 349 -3.19 22.93 -14.50
C TRP A 349 -3.75 24.19 -15.17
N PRO A 350 -3.21 24.61 -16.34
CA PRO A 350 -3.74 25.73 -17.12
C PRO A 350 -5.22 25.59 -17.55
N SER A 351 -5.76 24.38 -17.57
CA SER A 351 -7.17 24.06 -17.89
C SER A 351 -8.04 23.82 -16.65
N SER A 352 -7.44 23.52 -15.49
CA SER A 352 -8.17 23.38 -14.23
C SER A 352 -8.53 24.76 -13.69
N THR A 353 -9.72 24.86 -13.11
CA THR A 353 -10.18 26.09 -12.47
C THR A 353 -10.69 25.78 -11.08
N VAL A 354 -10.48 26.69 -10.13
CA VAL A 354 -11.29 26.69 -8.92
C VAL A 354 -12.72 26.93 -9.36
N GLY A 355 -13.60 25.98 -9.04
CA GLY A 355 -15.01 26.09 -9.31
C GLY A 355 -15.56 27.37 -8.69
N VAL A 356 -16.31 28.11 -9.50
CA VAL A 356 -17.09 29.25 -9.05
C VAL A 356 -18.52 28.78 -9.06
N GLU A 357 -19.29 29.05 -7.99
CA GLU A 357 -20.68 28.62 -7.91
C GLU A 357 -21.43 28.85 -9.22
N ASN A 358 -21.89 27.74 -9.80
CA ASN A 358 -22.77 27.74 -10.95
C ASN A 358 -24.11 27.08 -10.54
N SER A 359 -25.19 27.39 -11.25
CA SER A 359 -26.54 26.89 -10.94
C SER A 359 -26.89 25.58 -11.63
N ASP A 360 -25.89 24.95 -12.24
CA ASP A 360 -25.98 23.94 -13.28
C ASP A 360 -25.44 22.59 -12.78
N SER A 361 -24.76 22.57 -11.62
CA SER A 361 -24.36 21.40 -10.85
C SER A 361 -25.33 21.12 -9.70
N GLU A 362 -25.45 19.86 -9.28
CA GLU A 362 -26.27 19.45 -8.13
C GLU A 362 -25.59 19.74 -6.78
N TYR A 363 -24.30 20.09 -6.77
CA TYR A 363 -23.52 20.46 -5.59
C TYR A 363 -22.75 21.76 -5.81
N SER A 364 -22.39 22.41 -4.69
CA SER A 364 -21.56 23.61 -4.68
C SER A 364 -20.20 23.31 -5.29
N GLU A 365 -19.85 24.03 -6.36
CA GLU A 365 -18.52 23.98 -6.98
C GLU A 365 -17.55 24.96 -6.30
N PHE A 366 -18.02 25.72 -5.32
CA PHE A 366 -17.23 26.75 -4.64
C PHE A 366 -16.10 26.13 -3.83
N ASP A 367 -14.88 26.62 -4.07
CA ASP A 367 -13.65 26.10 -3.45
C ASP A 367 -13.32 24.63 -3.81
N HIS A 368 -13.96 24.05 -4.84
CA HIS A 368 -13.62 22.73 -5.38
C HIS A 368 -12.80 22.85 -6.67
N ILE A 369 -11.94 21.87 -6.97
CA ILE A 369 -11.19 21.84 -8.25
C ILE A 369 -12.02 21.15 -9.34
N ILE A 370 -12.18 21.80 -10.49
CA ILE A 370 -12.89 21.27 -11.66
C ILE A 370 -11.96 21.19 -12.89
N GLY A 371 -12.00 20.07 -13.63
CA GLY A 371 -11.20 19.81 -14.83
C GLY A 371 -10.52 18.43 -14.83
N ASN A 372 -10.57 17.73 -15.96
CA ASN A 372 -10.42 16.26 -16.08
C ASN A 372 -8.97 15.73 -16.07
N GLU A 373 -7.96 16.58 -15.86
CA GLU A 373 -6.54 16.23 -15.98
C GLU A 373 -5.81 16.96 -14.85
N VAL A 374 -5.38 16.23 -13.80
CA VAL A 374 -4.87 16.78 -12.52
C VAL A 374 -3.35 16.68 -12.44
N TYR A 375 -2.70 17.74 -11.96
CA TYR A 375 -1.29 17.94 -11.61
C TYR A 375 -1.29 19.17 -10.73
N GLN A 376 -0.56 19.09 -9.62
CA GLN A 376 -0.43 20.20 -8.70
C GLN A 376 0.94 20.18 -8.03
N SER A 377 1.94 20.83 -8.66
CA SER A 377 3.20 21.18 -7.99
C SER A 377 3.14 22.55 -7.35
N GLY A 378 3.27 22.60 -6.02
CA GLY A 378 3.40 23.84 -5.27
C GLY A 378 3.08 23.59 -3.81
N LEU A 379 3.81 24.28 -2.93
CA LEU A 379 3.75 24.12 -1.47
C LEU A 379 2.32 23.96 -0.93
N PHE A 380 2.12 22.91 -0.13
CA PHE A 380 0.94 22.63 0.67
C PHE A 380 1.11 23.22 2.09
#